data_AF-A0A5J6KKQ1-F1
#
_entry.id   AF-A0A5J6KKQ1-F1
#
_cell.length_a   1.000
_cell.length_b   1.000
_cell.length_c   1.000
_cell.angle_alpha   90.00
_cell.angle_beta   90.00
_cell.angle_gamma   90.00
#
_symmetry.space_group_name_H-M   'P 1'
#
loop_
_entity.id
_entity.type
_entity.pdbx_description
1 polymer ?
#
loop_
_entity_poly.entity_id
_entity_poly.type
_entity_poly.pdbx_seq_one_letter_code
_entity_poly.pdbx_strand_id
1 'polypeptide(L)' 'MSPQTETKAFVGFKAGVKDYKLTYYTPQYQPLDTDILAAFRVTPQPGSPSEEA' A
#
# COMPACT_ATOMS: atom_id res chain seq x y z
N MET A 1 5.28 -14.69 37.11
CA MET A 1 4.80 -13.37 36.66
C MET A 1 5.19 -13.25 35.20
N SER A 2 4.23 -13.22 34.29
CA SER A 2 4.50 -13.12 32.85
C SER A 2 4.91 -11.68 32.52
N PRO A 3 5.94 -11.44 31.69
CA PRO A 3 6.26 -10.08 31.27
C PRO A 3 5.13 -9.54 30.39
N GLN A 4 4.55 -8.42 30.78
CA GLN A 4 3.59 -7.69 29.95
C GLN A 4 4.36 -7.04 28.80
N THR A 5 4.07 -7.45 27.58
CA THR A 5 4.60 -6.80 26.38
C THR A 5 3.99 -5.41 26.25
N GLU A 6 4.79 -4.37 26.44
CA GLU A 6 4.36 -2.98 26.22
C GLU A 6 4.13 -2.73 24.72
N THR A 7 2.87 -2.62 24.33
CA THR A 7 2.50 -2.20 22.98
C THR A 7 2.68 -0.68 22.91
N LYS A 8 3.76 -0.22 22.26
CA LYS A 8 3.86 1.19 21.85
C LYS A 8 2.82 1.44 20.75
N ALA A 9 1.62 1.85 21.15
CA ALA A 9 0.61 2.32 20.22
C ALA A 9 1.17 3.55 19.49
N PHE A 10 1.49 3.40 18.20
CA PHE A 10 1.92 4.49 17.35
C PHE A 10 0.77 5.50 17.26
N VAL A 11 0.93 6.67 17.89
CA VAL A 11 -0.06 7.76 17.86
C VAL A 11 -0.23 8.18 16.40
N GLY A 12 -1.29 7.71 15.74
CA GLY A 12 -1.59 7.99 14.33
C GLY A 12 -1.94 6.77 13.47
N PHE A 13 -1.78 5.53 13.96
CA PHE A 13 -2.20 4.35 13.19
C PHE A 13 -3.69 4.06 13.40
N LYS A 14 -4.52 4.36 12.40
CA LYS A 14 -5.92 3.93 12.35
C LYS A 14 -6.03 2.61 11.59
N ALA A 15 -6.46 1.55 12.29
CA ALA A 15 -6.74 0.25 11.71
C ALA A 15 -8.03 0.29 10.85
N GLY A 16 -8.09 -0.54 9.80
CA GLY A 16 -9.21 -0.61 8.85
C GLY A 16 -8.73 -0.87 7.43
N VAL A 17 -9.67 -1.12 6.52
CA VAL A 17 -9.40 -1.21 5.07
C VAL A 17 -9.03 0.19 4.56
N LYS A 18 -8.00 0.27 3.73
CA LYS A 18 -7.54 1.49 3.07
C LYS A 18 -7.54 1.28 1.56
N ASP A 19 -7.82 2.34 0.82
CA ASP A 19 -7.70 2.33 -0.64
C ASP A 19 -6.25 2.08 -1.06
N TYR A 20 -6.01 1.24 -2.07
CA TYR A 20 -4.66 0.85 -2.47
C TYR A 20 -3.86 2.06 -2.98
N LYS A 21 -4.54 3.01 -3.64
CA LYS A 21 -3.96 4.26 -4.12
C LYS A 21 -3.29 5.09 -3.02
N LEU A 22 -3.74 4.98 -1.77
CA LEU A 22 -3.19 5.78 -0.65
C LEU A 22 -1.76 5.36 -0.28
N THR A 23 -1.37 4.11 -0.54
CA THR A 23 -0.07 3.58 -0.12
C THR A 23 0.81 3.10 -1.26
N TYR A 24 0.24 2.86 -2.45
CA TYR A 24 0.96 2.22 -3.56
C TYR A 24 1.01 3.05 -4.85
N TYR A 25 0.26 4.15 -4.96
CA TYR A 25 0.27 5.00 -6.16
C TYR A 25 1.09 6.28 -5.94
N THR A 26 2.34 6.24 -6.36
CA THR A 26 3.27 7.37 -6.27
C THR A 26 3.71 7.78 -7.68
N PRO A 27 2.93 8.61 -8.40
CA PRO A 27 3.20 8.93 -9.80
C PRO A 27 4.51 9.69 -10.03
N GLN A 28 5.11 10.24 -8.95
CA GLN A 28 6.42 10.90 -8.99
C GLN A 28 7.58 9.99 -8.52
N TYR A 29 7.34 8.68 -8.33
CA TYR A 29 8.40 7.74 -8.02
C TYR A 29 9.43 7.69 -9.16
N GLN A 30 10.71 7.81 -8.81
CA GLN A 30 11.82 7.65 -9.74
C GLN A 30 12.39 6.23 -9.56
N PRO A 31 12.31 5.37 -10.60
CA PRO A 31 12.92 4.04 -10.54
C PRO A 31 14.42 4.12 -10.26
N LEU A 32 14.87 3.23 -9.39
CA LEU A 32 16.28 3.01 -9.07
C LEU A 32 16.81 1.83 -9.89
N ASP A 33 18.11 1.77 -10.11
CA ASP A 33 18.75 0.67 -10.86
C ASP A 33 18.60 -0.70 -10.16
N THR A 34 18.32 -0.69 -8.85
CA THR A 34 18.06 -1.88 -8.04
C THR A 34 16.60 -2.34 -8.09
N ASP A 35 15.71 -1.56 -8.68
CA ASP A 35 14.29 -1.88 -8.73
C ASP A 35 14.00 -2.94 -9.78
N ILE A 36 13.03 -3.80 -9.46
CA ILE A 36 12.48 -4.75 -10.42
C ILE A 36 11.19 -4.15 -10.97
N LEU A 37 11.22 -3.74 -12.23
CA LEU A 37 10.07 -3.16 -12.92
C LEU A 37 9.26 -4.24 -13.62
N ALA A 38 7.94 -4.16 -13.50
CA ALA A 38 6.99 -5.04 -14.19
C ALA A 38 5.96 -4.19 -14.93
N ALA A 39 5.66 -4.56 -16.18
CA ALA A 39 4.63 -3.94 -16.99
C ALA A 39 3.45 -4.90 -17.12
N PHE A 40 2.27 -4.48 -16.63
CA PHE A 40 1.06 -5.29 -16.66
C PHE A 40 0.06 -4.72 -17.66
N ARG A 41 -0.58 -5.60 -18.43
CA ARG A 41 -1.79 -5.25 -19.18
C ARG A 41 -2.99 -5.49 -18.26
N VAL A 42 -3.53 -4.42 -17.70
CA VAL A 42 -4.70 -4.48 -16.81
C VAL A 42 -5.98 -4.33 -17.63
N THR A 43 -6.99 -5.14 -17.34
CA THR A 43 -8.38 -4.91 -17.78
C THR A 43 -9.23 -4.85 -16.52
N PRO A 44 -9.61 -3.65 -16.06
CA PRO A 44 -10.33 -3.50 -14.81
C PRO A 44 -11.71 -4.13 -14.89
N GLN A 45 -12.22 -4.58 -13.73
CA GLN A 45 -13.61 -4.98 -13.62
C GLN A 45 -14.53 -3.77 -13.88
N PRO A 46 -15.69 -3.95 -14.54
CA PRO A 46 -16.61 -2.85 -14.81
C PRO A 46 -17.00 -2.11 -13.52
N GLY A 47 -16.63 -0.83 -13.42
CA GLY A 47 -16.91 0.03 -12.26
C GLY A 47 -15.75 0.18 -11.26
N SER A 48 -14.64 -0.56 -11.42
CA SER A 48 -13.43 -0.33 -10.63
C SER A 48 -12.49 0.64 -11.36
N PRO A 49 -11.90 1.64 -10.69
CA PRO A 49 -10.86 2.46 -11.30
C PRO A 49 -9.64 1.58 -11.62
N SER A 50 -9.02 1.81 -12.79
CA SER A 50 -7.87 1.04 -13.27
C SER A 50 -6.68 1.05 -12.31
N GLU A 51 -6.61 2.04 -11.42
CA GLU A 51 -5.55 2.22 -10.41
C GLU A 51 -5.73 1.30 -9.18
N GLU A 52 -6.88 0.64 -9.05
CA GLU A 52 -7.24 -0.28 -7.95
C GLU A 52 -7.42 -1.74 -8.45
N ALA A 53 -7.09 -2.01 -9.72
CA ALA A 53 -7.36 -3.28 -10.40
C ALA A 53 -6.13 -4.17 -10.58
#